data_AF-A0A1C6C4T6-F1
#
_entry.id   AF-A0A1C6C4T6-F1
#
_cell.length_a   1.000
_cell.length_b   1.000
_cell.length_c   1.000
_cell.angle_alpha   90.00
_cell.angle_beta   90.00
_cell.angle_gamma   90.00
#
_symmetry.space_group_name_H-M   'P 1'
#
loop_
_entity.id
_entity.type
_entity.pdbx_description
1 polymer ?
#
loop_
_entity_poly.entity_id
_entity_poly.type
_entity_poly.pdbx_seq_one_letter_code
_entity_poly.pdbx_strand_id
1 'polypeptide(L)'
;MTEVKIASRTCPDEFGRPRTFHYALTVDTVESDTFSCENYGVRISEESGDTAAIPGITTSAVRIDELLTLLVEHGVSPTALPDVISDWL
;
A
#
# COMPACT_ATOMS: atom_id res chain seq x y z
N MET A 1 -8.76 -12.52 2.70
CA MET A 1 -7.57 -11.70 2.41
C MET A 1 -6.81 -12.18 1.16
N THR A 2 -6.88 -11.38 0.09
CA THR A 2 -6.15 -11.54 -1.18
C THR A 2 -5.11 -10.42 -1.27
N GLU A 3 -3.92 -10.71 -1.81
CA GLU A 3 -2.89 -9.71 -2.07
C GLU A 3 -2.57 -9.66 -3.57
N VAL A 4 -2.53 -8.45 -4.12
CA VAL A 4 -2.23 -8.19 -5.54
C VAL A 4 -1.02 -7.27 -5.61
N LYS A 5 0.07 -7.73 -6.22
CA LYS A 5 1.23 -6.88 -6.49
C LYS A 5 0.88 -5.88 -7.58
N ILE A 6 1.02 -4.60 -7.28
CA ILE A 6 0.63 -3.51 -8.20
C ILE A 6 1.85 -3.00 -8.95
N ALA A 7 2.90 -2.64 -8.21
CA ALA A 7 4.09 -2.05 -8.81
C ALA A 7 5.33 -2.29 -7.94
N SER A 8 6.49 -2.09 -8.52
CA SER A 8 7.76 -2.02 -7.79
C SER A 8 8.55 -0.81 -8.27
N ARG A 9 9.14 -0.07 -7.34
CA ARG A 9 9.94 1.10 -7.66
C ARG A 9 11.30 1.01 -7.00
N THR A 10 12.33 1.24 -7.81
CA THR A 10 13.71 1.31 -7.33
C THR A 10 14.14 2.76 -7.27
N CYS A 11 14.46 3.24 -6.07
CA CYS A 11 14.94 4.59 -5.83
C CYS A 11 16.26 4.53 -5.04
N PRO A 12 17.24 5.42 -5.34
CA PRO A 12 18.45 5.50 -4.54
C PRO A 12 18.13 6.06 -3.14
N ASP A 13 18.65 5.41 -2.12
CA ASP A 13 18.62 5.86 -0.72
C ASP A 13 19.50 7.11 -0.51
N GLU A 14 19.47 7.67 0.70
CA GLU A 14 20.39 8.76 1.11
C GLU A 14 21.88 8.41 0.94
N PHE A 15 22.22 7.11 0.97
CA PHE A 15 23.57 6.59 0.75
C PHE A 15 23.87 6.21 -0.71
N GLY A 16 22.97 6.52 -1.65
CA GLY A 16 23.10 6.18 -3.07
C GLY A 16 22.93 4.68 -3.38
N ARG A 17 22.46 3.88 -2.41
CA ARG A 17 22.17 2.46 -2.61
C ARG A 17 20.79 2.32 -3.24
N PRO A 18 20.61 1.51 -4.29
CA PRO A 18 19.28 1.26 -4.84
C PRO A 18 18.44 0.52 -3.80
N ARG A 19 17.31 1.10 -3.41
CA ARG A 19 16.25 0.44 -2.62
C ARG A 19 15.09 0.13 -3.54
N THR A 20 14.69 -1.14 -3.58
CA THR A 20 13.48 -1.55 -4.30
C THR A 20 12.34 -1.68 -3.31
N PHE A 21 11.28 -0.92 -3.56
CA PHE A 21 10.02 -0.96 -2.83
C PHE A 21 8.97 -1.67 -3.67
N HIS A 22 8.26 -2.62 -3.09
CA HIS A 22 7.18 -3.37 -3.72
C HIS A 22 5.86 -2.92 -3.11
N TYR A 23 4.95 -2.45 -3.96
CA TYR A 23 3.62 -1.98 -3.60
C TYR A 23 2.62 -3.06 -3.95
N ALA A 24 1.84 -3.48 -2.94
CA ALA A 24 0.80 -4.47 -3.08
C ALA A 24 -0.51 -3.96 -2.49
N LEU A 25 -1.61 -4.25 -3.17
CA LEU A 25 -2.97 -4.03 -2.70
C LEU A 25 -3.41 -5.26 -1.91
N THR A 26 -3.91 -5.07 -0.69
CA THR A 26 -4.56 -6.12 0.08
C THR A 26 -6.07 -5.93 0.02
N VAL A 27 -6.81 -6.92 -0.46
CA VAL A 27 -8.27 -6.91 -0.53
C VAL A 27 -8.80 -7.90 0.50
N ASP A 28 -9.60 -7.41 1.43
CA ASP A 28 -10.32 -8.26 2.38
C ASP A 28 -11.82 -8.14 2.15
N THR A 29 -12.49 -9.27 1.95
CA THR A 29 -13.94 -9.27 1.74
C THR A 29 -14.61 -9.37 3.10
N VAL A 30 -15.28 -8.31 3.50
CA VAL A 30 -16.09 -8.28 4.72
C VAL A 30 -17.51 -8.63 4.34
N GLU A 31 -17.92 -9.85 4.69
CA GLU A 31 -19.29 -10.31 4.55
C GLU A 31 -20.08 -9.89 5.80
N SER A 32 -21.08 -9.03 5.61
CA SER A 32 -22.08 -8.71 6.63
C SER A 32 -23.42 -9.26 6.18
N ASP A 33 -24.30 -9.59 7.13
CA ASP A 33 -25.58 -10.33 6.95
C ASP A 33 -26.47 -9.83 5.80
N THR A 34 -26.31 -8.56 5.38
CA THR A 34 -27.04 -7.94 4.28
C THR A 34 -26.19 -7.35 3.15
N PHE A 35 -24.86 -7.28 3.29
CA PHE A 35 -23.96 -6.66 2.29
C PHE A 35 -22.55 -7.26 2.32
N SER A 36 -21.99 -7.54 1.15
CA SER A 36 -20.58 -7.87 0.94
C SER A 36 -19.82 -6.61 0.51
N CYS A 37 -18.81 -6.21 1.29
CA CYS A 37 -17.98 -5.04 0.97
C CYS A 37 -16.51 -5.45 0.89
N GLU A 38 -15.82 -4.98 -0.15
CA GLU A 38 -14.39 -5.16 -0.30
C GLU A 38 -13.67 -4.06 0.50
N ASN A 39 -12.92 -4.48 1.49
CA ASN A 39 -12.10 -3.62 2.31
C ASN A 39 -10.67 -3.63 1.76
N TYR A 40 -10.26 -2.51 1.20
CA TYR A 40 -8.97 -2.36 0.56
C TYR A 40 -7.93 -1.78 1.53
N GLY A 41 -6.73 -2.32 1.45
CA GLY A 41 -5.55 -1.84 2.16
C GLY A 41 -4.33 -1.90 1.27
N VAL A 42 -3.21 -1.42 1.77
CA VAL A 42 -1.93 -1.43 1.03
C VAL A 42 -0.84 -2.07 1.87
N ARG A 43 0.12 -2.68 1.18
CA ARG A 43 1.35 -3.19 1.73
C ARG A 43 2.51 -2.67 0.91
N ILE A 44 3.53 -2.19 1.60
CA ILE A 44 4.81 -1.83 1.03
C ILE A 44 5.87 -2.72 1.66
N SER A 45 6.65 -3.41 0.84
CA SER A 45 7.81 -4.19 1.29
C SER A 45 9.08 -3.74 0.59
N GLU A 46 10.17 -3.70 1.33
CA GLU A 46 11.50 -3.36 0.84
C GLU A 46 12.36 -4.63 0.75
N GLU A 47 13.22 -4.73 -0.27
CA GLU A 47 14.19 -5.84 -0.39
C GLU A 47 15.14 -5.97 0.81
N SER A 48 15.35 -4.89 1.57
CA SER A 48 16.19 -4.93 2.78
C SER A 48 15.50 -5.61 3.98
N GLY A 49 14.23 -5.99 3.85
CA GLY A 49 13.46 -6.70 4.86
C GLY A 49 12.46 -5.84 5.63
N ASP A 50 12.44 -4.52 5.40
CA ASP A 50 11.42 -3.65 6.00
C ASP A 50 10.08 -3.85 5.29
N THR A 51 8.98 -3.85 6.03
CA THR A 51 7.64 -4.06 5.47
C THR A 51 6.60 -3.40 6.36
N ALA A 52 5.68 -2.68 5.73
CA ALA A 52 4.52 -2.11 6.38
C ALA A 52 3.26 -2.51 5.62
N ALA A 53 2.21 -2.86 6.35
CA ALA A 53 0.91 -3.19 5.78
C ALA A 53 -0.18 -2.54 6.61
N ILE A 54 -1.07 -1.82 5.94
CA ILE A 54 -2.21 -1.16 6.55
C ILE A 54 -3.46 -1.72 5.87
N PRO A 55 -4.11 -2.74 6.47
CA PRO A 55 -5.36 -3.26 5.97
C PRO A 55 -6.50 -2.27 6.26
N GLY A 56 -7.53 -2.32 5.44
CA GLY A 56 -8.80 -1.65 5.69
C GLY A 56 -8.76 -0.12 5.71
N ILE A 57 -8.02 0.46 4.77
CA ILE A 57 -7.91 1.91 4.57
C ILE A 57 -9.23 2.47 4.01
N THR A 58 -9.80 1.80 3.01
CA THR A 58 -11.00 2.26 2.33
C THR A 58 -11.75 1.10 1.70
N THR A 59 -13.07 1.22 1.60
CA THR A 59 -13.92 0.25 0.90
C THR A 59 -14.18 0.62 -0.56
N SER A 60 -13.59 1.72 -1.05
CA SER A 60 -13.74 2.18 -2.43
C SER A 60 -12.51 1.83 -3.27
N ALA A 61 -12.73 1.03 -4.32
CA ALA A 61 -11.70 0.64 -5.28
C ALA A 61 -11.03 1.84 -5.97
N VAL A 62 -11.77 2.92 -6.20
CA VAL A 62 -11.24 4.15 -6.83
C VAL A 62 -10.28 4.86 -5.89
N ARG A 63 -10.70 5.07 -4.64
CA ARG A 63 -9.90 5.75 -3.62
C ARG A 63 -8.56 5.04 -3.37
N ILE A 64 -8.58 3.69 -3.31
CA ILE A 64 -7.35 2.93 -3.07
C ILE A 64 -6.41 2.94 -4.28
N ASP A 65 -6.95 2.99 -5.51
CA ASP A 65 -6.16 3.10 -6.74
C ASP A 65 -5.42 4.45 -6.82
N GLU A 66 -6.11 5.55 -6.51
CA GLU A 66 -5.50 6.89 -6.43
C GLU A 66 -4.37 6.92 -5.39
N LEU A 67 -4.62 6.34 -4.20
CA LEU A 67 -3.62 6.25 -3.15
C LEU A 67 -2.43 5.40 -3.59
N LEU A 68 -2.64 4.24 -4.22
CA LEU A 68 -1.57 3.39 -4.73
C LEU A 68 -0.71 4.11 -5.76
N THR A 69 -1.34 4.83 -6.67
CA THR A 69 -0.65 5.64 -7.66
C THR A 69 0.24 6.69 -6.97
N LEU A 70 -0.29 7.40 -5.97
CA LEU A 70 0.46 8.37 -5.17
C LEU A 70 1.65 7.73 -4.44
N LEU A 71 1.44 6.59 -3.78
CA LEU A 71 2.51 5.86 -3.07
C LEU A 71 3.65 5.47 -4.03
N VAL A 72 3.28 4.95 -5.20
CA VAL A 72 4.24 4.55 -6.24
C VAL A 72 4.95 5.77 -6.82
N GLU A 73 4.23 6.84 -7.17
CA GLU A 73 4.75 8.08 -7.77
C GLU A 73 5.66 8.89 -6.85
N HIS A 74 5.44 8.80 -5.53
CA HIS A 74 6.29 9.44 -4.53
C HIS A 74 7.38 8.53 -3.96
N GLY A 75 7.32 7.22 -4.24
CA GLY A 75 8.35 6.29 -3.78
C GLY A 75 8.29 6.08 -2.26
N VAL A 76 7.08 5.99 -1.71
CA VAL A 76 6.85 5.95 -0.26
C VAL A 76 7.46 4.68 0.33
N SER A 77 8.29 4.86 1.36
CA SER A 77 8.90 3.76 2.09
C SER A 77 7.90 3.14 3.08
N PRO A 78 8.10 1.87 3.49
CA PRO A 78 7.26 1.23 4.49
C PRO A 78 7.18 2.03 5.81
N THR A 79 8.26 2.69 6.23
CA THR A 79 8.26 3.56 7.43
C THR A 79 7.38 4.81 7.27
N ALA A 80 7.33 5.39 6.07
CA ALA A 80 6.54 6.60 5.78
C ALA A 80 5.08 6.30 5.46
N LEU A 81 4.75 5.05 5.11
CA LEU A 81 3.39 4.61 4.79
C LEU A 81 2.33 5.06 5.82
N PRO A 82 2.46 4.78 7.14
CA PRO A 82 1.43 5.17 8.11
C PRO A 82 1.21 6.68 8.21
N ASP A 83 2.26 7.48 7.99
CA ASP A 83 2.19 8.94 7.98
C ASP A 83 1.37 9.41 6.78
N VAL A 84 1.67 8.88 5.59
CA VAL A 84 0.94 9.20 4.34
C VAL A 84 -0.53 8.79 4.42
N ILE A 85 -0.83 7.61 4.98
CA ILE A 85 -2.23 7.16 5.16
C ILE A 85 -2.96 8.08 6.15
N SER A 86 -2.28 8.53 7.21
CA SER A 86 -2.89 9.43 8.20
C SER A 86 -3.17 10.82 7.64
N ASP A 87 -2.36 11.32 6.71
CA ASP A 87 -2.59 12.60 6.01
C ASP A 87 -3.70 12.49 4.95
N TRP A 88 -3.89 11.30 4.39
CA TRP A 88 -4.89 11.03 3.34
C TRP A 88 -6.32 10.78 3.87
N LEU A 89 -6.47 10.27 5.10
CA LEU A 89 -7.76 9.96 5.75
C LEU A 89 -8.46 11.20 6.32
#